data_AF-A0A820R1D9-F1
#
_entry.id   AF-A0A820R1D9-F1
#
_cell.length_a   1.000
_cell.length_b   1.000
_cell.length_c   1.000
_cell.angle_alpha   90.00
_cell.angle_beta   90.00
_cell.angle_gamma   90.00
#
_symmetry.space_group_name_H-M   'P 1'
#
loop_
_entity.id
_entity.type
_entity.pdbx_description
1 polymer ?
#
loop_
_entity_poly.entity_id
_entity_poly.type
_entity_poly.pdbx_seq_one_letter_code
_entity_poly.pdbx_strand_id
1 'polypeptide(L)'
;MATVSENDVTNALQEAERALQQIDKQSLTELACFAHPPKAITTLMQVVGIFLQPEISSNKFTWNDGRQLLRKSNFLQILLQFDKERITAEQVTRAASYMTREEMQSTTMNNISRAGANLLTWVRAIYLYGQMKQQPAAH
;
A
#
# COMPACT_ATOMS: atom_id res chain seq x y z
N MET A 1 12.64 14.42 -17.73
CA MET A 1 11.64 13.54 -17.09
C MET A 1 12.39 12.66 -16.13
N ALA A 2 12.07 12.67 -14.83
CA ALA A 2 12.83 11.91 -13.84
C ALA A 2 12.60 10.41 -14.09
N THR A 3 13.59 9.72 -14.65
CA THR A 3 13.59 8.26 -14.75
C THR A 3 13.74 7.72 -13.33
N VAL A 4 12.67 7.12 -12.79
CA VAL A 4 12.75 6.34 -11.55
C VAL A 4 13.84 5.30 -11.75
N SER A 5 14.96 5.44 -11.02
CA SER A 5 16.10 4.54 -11.21
C SER A 5 15.88 3.27 -10.39
N GLU A 6 16.50 2.16 -10.82
CA GLU A 6 16.43 0.88 -10.10
C GLU A 6 16.87 1.02 -8.63
N ASN A 7 17.84 1.89 -8.36
CA ASN A 7 18.28 2.19 -7.00
C ASN A 7 17.19 2.85 -6.15
N ASP A 8 16.40 3.78 -6.71
CA ASP A 8 15.32 4.44 -5.97
C ASP A 8 14.25 3.42 -5.55
N VAL A 9 13.92 2.50 -6.46
CA VAL A 9 12.96 1.43 -6.23
C VAL A 9 13.48 0.45 -5.19
N THR A 10 14.74 0.03 -5.30
CA THR A 10 15.37 -0.88 -4.35
C THR A 10 15.39 -0.29 -2.94
N ASN A 11 15.78 0.99 -2.81
CA ASN A 11 15.75 1.70 -1.53
C ASN A 11 14.33 1.81 -0.96
N ALA A 12 13.34 2.13 -1.80
CA ALA A 12 11.95 2.22 -1.37
C ALA A 12 11.42 0.86 -0.89
N LEU A 13 11.77 -0.24 -1.56
CA LEU A 13 11.39 -1.59 -1.15
C LEU A 13 12.03 -1.98 0.19
N GLN A 14 13.33 -1.69 0.37
CA GLN A 14 14.01 -1.93 1.64
C GLN A 14 13.41 -1.10 2.78
N GLU A 15 13.08 0.16 2.52
CA GLU A 15 12.42 1.03 3.50
C GLU A 15 11.02 0.50 3.84
N ALA A 16 10.27 0.05 2.84
CA ALA A 16 8.97 -0.59 3.04
C ALA A 16 9.06 -1.84 3.93
N GLU A 17 10.01 -2.74 3.67
CA GLU A 17 10.22 -3.93 4.50
C GLU A 17 10.51 -3.55 5.96
N ARG A 18 11.38 -2.56 6.18
CA ARG A 18 11.69 -2.05 7.52
C ARG A 18 10.48 -1.39 8.17
N ALA A 19 9.71 -0.62 7.41
CA ALA A 19 8.49 0.02 7.90
C ALA A 19 7.45 -1.02 8.34
N LEU A 20 7.26 -2.10 7.55
CA LEU A 20 6.39 -3.21 7.92
C LEU A 20 6.85 -3.92 9.19
N GLN A 21 8.15 -4.12 9.37
CA GLN A 21 8.71 -4.73 10.58
C GLN A 21 8.54 -3.84 11.83
N GLN A 22 8.39 -2.52 11.65
CA GLN A 22 8.07 -1.60 12.75
C GLN A 22 6.58 -1.58 13.11
N ILE A 23 5.71 -2.28 12.38
CA ILE A 23 4.30 -2.35 12.71
C ILE A 23 4.06 -3.45 13.73
N ASP A 24 3.63 -3.06 14.92
CA ASP A 24 3.21 -4.00 15.95
C ASP A 24 1.76 -4.48 15.75
N LYS A 25 1.47 -5.69 16.25
CA LYS A 25 0.12 -6.29 16.22
C LYS A 25 -0.94 -5.40 16.88
N GLN A 26 -0.55 -4.67 17.92
CA GLN A 26 -1.45 -3.74 18.61
C GLN A 26 -1.88 -2.63 17.66
N SER A 27 -0.95 -2.00 16.94
CA SER A 27 -1.29 -0.92 16.03
C SER A 27 -2.15 -1.37 14.85
N LEU A 28 -1.95 -2.60 14.33
CA LEU A 28 -2.89 -3.19 13.35
C LEU A 28 -4.29 -3.38 13.93
N THR A 29 -4.37 -3.81 15.19
CA THR A 29 -5.63 -3.99 15.90
C THR A 29 -6.34 -2.65 16.13
N GLU A 30 -5.60 -1.61 16.48
CA GLU A 30 -6.11 -0.24 16.61
C GLU A 30 -6.69 0.27 15.28
N LEU A 31 -5.95 0.10 14.18
CA LEU A 31 -6.46 0.42 12.84
C LEU A 31 -7.76 -0.34 12.55
N ALA A 32 -7.81 -1.65 12.86
CA ALA A 32 -9.00 -2.47 12.65
C ALA A 32 -10.15 -2.17 13.63
N CYS A 33 -9.89 -1.43 14.73
CA CYS A 33 -10.89 -1.07 15.73
C CYS A 33 -11.60 0.24 15.43
N PHE A 34 -11.19 1.00 14.41
CA PHE A 34 -11.93 2.19 13.99
C PHE A 34 -13.38 1.83 13.64
N ALA A 35 -14.32 2.36 14.44
CA ALA A 35 -15.75 2.27 14.17
C ALA A 35 -16.11 3.04 12.89
N HIS A 36 -15.52 4.23 12.73
CA HIS A 36 -15.57 5.05 11.53
C HIS A 36 -14.13 5.32 11.07
N PRO A 37 -13.60 4.58 10.10
CA PRO A 37 -12.23 4.77 9.65
C PRO A 37 -12.07 6.16 9.03
N PRO A 38 -10.96 6.87 9.33
CA PRO A 38 -10.61 8.07 8.58
C PRO A 38 -10.52 7.77 7.08
N LYS A 39 -10.84 8.76 6.26
CA LYS A 39 -10.84 8.60 4.80
C LYS A 39 -9.48 8.08 4.29
N ALA A 40 -8.39 8.61 4.84
CA ALA A 40 -7.02 8.17 4.56
C ALA A 40 -6.82 6.66 4.78
N ILE A 41 -7.29 6.10 5.91
CA ILE A 41 -7.17 4.66 6.21
C ILE A 41 -8.02 3.83 5.27
N THR A 42 -9.23 4.31 4.94
CA THR A 42 -10.11 3.63 4.00
C THR A 42 -9.48 3.57 2.61
N THR A 43 -8.98 4.70 2.12
CA THR A 43 -8.29 4.80 0.84
C THR A 43 -7.03 3.94 0.82
N LEU A 44 -6.22 3.98 1.88
CA LEU A 44 -5.04 3.12 2.01
C LEU A 44 -5.39 1.65 1.87
N MET A 45 -6.42 1.18 2.58
CA MET A 45 -6.86 -0.21 2.50
C MET A 45 -7.43 -0.56 1.12
N GLN A 46 -8.11 0.36 0.44
CA GLN A 46 -8.55 0.14 -0.95
C GLN A 46 -7.35 -0.10 -1.87
N VAL A 47 -6.27 0.66 -1.71
CA VAL A 47 -5.07 0.46 -2.53
C VAL A 47 -4.35 -0.85 -2.17
N VAL A 48 -4.26 -1.20 -0.89
CA VAL A 48 -3.76 -2.53 -0.48
C VAL A 48 -4.59 -3.65 -1.12
N GLY A 49 -5.91 -3.49 -1.17
CA GLY A 49 -6.84 -4.40 -1.84
C GLY A 49 -6.55 -4.55 -3.34
N ILE A 50 -6.25 -3.46 -4.05
CA ILE A 50 -5.88 -3.50 -5.47
C ILE A 50 -4.66 -4.40 -5.70
N PHE A 51 -3.68 -4.39 -4.79
CA PHE A 51 -2.47 -5.19 -4.94
C PHE A 51 -2.64 -6.63 -4.45
N LEU A 52 -3.22 -6.83 -3.26
CA LEU A 52 -3.37 -8.16 -2.67
C LEU A 52 -4.52 -8.99 -3.24
N GLN A 53 -5.59 -8.33 -3.69
CA GLN A 53 -6.81 -8.98 -4.18
C GLN A 53 -7.21 -8.38 -5.53
N PRO A 54 -6.37 -8.53 -6.59
CA PRO A 54 -6.64 -7.96 -7.91
C PRO A 54 -7.94 -8.44 -8.56
N GLU A 55 -8.44 -9.61 -8.14
CA GLU A 55 -9.72 -10.18 -8.55
C GLU A 55 -10.93 -9.37 -8.06
N ILE A 56 -10.78 -8.62 -6.96
CA ILE A 56 -11.84 -7.77 -6.41
C ILE A 56 -11.72 -6.39 -7.07
N SER A 57 -12.79 -5.94 -7.73
CA SER A 57 -12.85 -4.58 -8.26
C SER A 57 -12.64 -3.57 -7.12
N SER A 58 -11.81 -2.55 -7.34
CA SER A 58 -11.50 -1.51 -6.33
C SER A 58 -12.75 -0.83 -5.76
N ASN A 59 -13.82 -0.70 -6.57
CA ASN A 59 -15.11 -0.14 -6.14
C ASN A 59 -15.93 -1.07 -5.23
N LYS A 60 -15.64 -2.38 -5.24
CA LYS A 60 -16.27 -3.38 -4.37
C LYS A 60 -15.49 -3.61 -3.08
N PHE A 61 -14.23 -3.22 -3.04
CA PHE A 61 -13.43 -3.32 -1.83
C PHE A 61 -13.91 -2.33 -0.78
N THR A 62 -14.48 -2.84 0.31
CA THR A 62 -15.03 -2.03 1.40
C THR A 62 -14.08 -1.95 2.59
N TRP A 63 -14.35 -1.02 3.52
CA TRP A 63 -13.66 -1.00 4.81
C TRP A 63 -13.74 -2.34 5.54
N ASN A 64 -14.86 -3.06 5.43
CA ASN A 64 -15.00 -4.35 6.09
C ASN A 64 -14.01 -5.40 5.55
N ASP A 65 -13.73 -5.39 4.24
CA ASP A 65 -12.71 -6.25 3.64
C ASP A 65 -11.31 -5.86 4.13
N GLY A 66 -11.01 -4.56 4.15
CA GLY A 66 -9.75 -4.04 4.70
C GLY A 66 -9.57 -4.37 6.18
N ARG A 67 -10.63 -4.25 6.97
CA ARG A 67 -10.64 -4.60 8.40
C ARG A 67 -10.36 -6.08 8.61
N GLN A 68 -10.92 -6.95 7.77
CA GLN A 68 -10.63 -8.39 7.83
C GLN A 68 -9.17 -8.68 7.51
N LEU A 69 -8.58 -8.00 6.52
CA LEU A 69 -7.16 -8.10 6.23
C LEU A 69 -6.29 -7.69 7.42
N LEU A 70 -6.57 -6.53 8.03
CA LEU A 70 -5.82 -6.02 9.19
C LEU A 70 -5.88 -6.97 10.41
N ARG A 71 -6.99 -7.70 10.57
CA ARG A 71 -7.17 -8.70 11.65
C ARG A 71 -6.46 -10.02 11.40
N LYS A 72 -5.94 -10.27 10.20
CA LYS A 72 -5.20 -11.50 9.92
C LYS A 72 -3.88 -11.49 10.68
N SER A 73 -3.63 -12.55 11.45
CA SER A 73 -2.37 -12.73 12.20
C SER A 73 -1.12 -12.74 11.31
N ASN A 74 -1.29 -13.12 10.04
CA ASN A 74 -0.23 -13.19 9.03
C ASN A 74 -0.26 -12.00 8.05
N PHE A 75 -1.01 -10.92 8.32
CA PHE A 75 -1.14 -9.79 7.40
C PHE A 75 0.21 -9.20 6.97
N LEU A 76 1.08 -8.87 7.91
CA LEU A 76 2.42 -8.34 7.60
C LEU A 76 3.26 -9.34 6.81
N GLN A 77 3.13 -10.64 7.11
CA GLN A 77 3.84 -11.70 6.40
C GLN A 77 3.36 -11.83 4.95
N ILE A 78 2.07 -11.56 4.68
CA ILE A 78 1.51 -11.50 3.32
C ILE A 78 2.12 -10.32 2.56
N LEU A 79 2.24 -9.15 3.20
CA LEU A 79 2.83 -7.96 2.58
C LEU A 79 4.33 -8.13 2.28
N LEU A 80 5.07 -8.76 3.19
CA LEU A 80 6.50 -9.05 3.03
C LEU A 80 6.76 -10.09 1.93
N GLN A 81 5.90 -11.10 1.80
CA GLN A 81 6.00 -12.13 0.77
C GLN A 81 5.23 -11.76 -0.51
N PHE A 82 4.76 -10.51 -0.62
CA PHE A 82 3.98 -10.10 -1.77
C PHE A 82 4.84 -10.13 -3.04
N ASP A 83 4.33 -10.85 -4.03
CA ASP A 83 5.02 -10.99 -5.31
C ASP A 83 4.80 -9.75 -6.18
N LYS A 84 5.72 -8.79 -6.03
CA LYS A 84 5.76 -7.55 -6.80
C LYS A 84 5.91 -7.78 -8.31
N GLU A 85 6.41 -8.93 -8.75
CA GLU A 85 6.53 -9.25 -10.18
C GLU A 85 5.17 -9.55 -10.81
N ARG A 86 4.16 -9.89 -10.02
CA ARG A 86 2.80 -10.14 -10.53
C ARG A 86 1.97 -8.87 -10.72
N ILE A 87 2.49 -7.71 -10.34
CA ILE A 87 1.81 -6.43 -10.52
C ILE A 87 1.59 -6.17 -12.01
N THR A 88 0.34 -5.82 -12.34
CA THR A 88 -0.10 -5.47 -13.69
C THR A 88 -0.22 -3.96 -13.86
N ALA A 89 -0.16 -3.50 -15.12
CA ALA A 89 -0.32 -2.09 -15.46
C ALA A 89 -1.66 -1.51 -15.00
N GLU A 90 -2.72 -2.32 -15.06
CA GLU A 90 -4.05 -1.95 -14.61
C GLU A 90 -4.08 -1.64 -13.10
N GLN A 91 -3.45 -2.48 -12.28
CA GLN A 91 -3.38 -2.28 -10.82
C GLN A 91 -2.68 -0.96 -10.48
N VAL A 92 -1.56 -0.69 -11.13
CA VAL A 92 -0.79 0.54 -10.89
C VAL A 92 -1.58 1.77 -11.33
N THR A 93 -2.22 1.72 -12.50
CA THR A 93 -3.06 2.82 -12.99
C THR A 93 -4.22 3.12 -12.04
N ARG A 94 -4.88 2.07 -11.52
CA ARG A 94 -5.92 2.21 -10.50
C ARG A 94 -5.35 2.83 -9.23
N ALA A 95 -4.23 2.32 -8.72
CA ALA A 95 -3.57 2.82 -7.52
C ALA A 95 -3.12 4.30 -7.65
N ALA A 96 -2.68 4.73 -8.83
CA ALA A 96 -2.24 6.11 -9.09
C ALA A 96 -3.30 7.14 -8.72
N SER A 97 -4.57 6.88 -9.07
CA SER A 97 -5.70 7.78 -8.78
C SER A 97 -5.99 7.97 -7.28
N TYR A 98 -5.53 7.04 -6.45
CA TYR A 98 -5.62 7.15 -4.99
C TYR A 98 -4.34 7.78 -4.41
N MET A 99 -3.17 7.43 -4.94
CA MET A 99 -1.87 7.94 -4.49
C MET A 99 -1.69 9.45 -4.65
N THR A 100 -2.36 10.06 -5.63
CA THR A 100 -2.31 11.52 -5.85
C THR A 100 -3.20 12.31 -4.88
N ARG A 101 -3.98 11.65 -4.02
CA ARG A 101 -4.87 12.32 -3.07
C ARG A 101 -4.10 12.85 -1.86
N GLU A 102 -4.54 13.98 -1.32
CA GLU A 102 -3.93 14.62 -0.14
C GLU A 102 -3.97 13.73 1.12
N GLU A 103 -5.02 12.92 1.25
CA GLU A 103 -5.16 11.94 2.34
C GLU A 103 -4.10 10.82 2.31
N MET A 104 -3.46 10.59 1.17
CA MET A 104 -2.38 9.61 0.97
C MET A 104 -0.99 10.24 1.13
N GLN A 105 -0.89 11.45 1.71
CA GLN A 105 0.37 12.04 2.11
C GLN A 105 0.88 11.43 3.41
N SER A 106 2.20 11.15 3.48
CA SER A 106 2.83 10.57 4.66
C SER A 106 2.57 11.39 5.92
N THR A 107 2.57 12.72 5.83
CA THR A 107 2.28 13.63 6.95
C THR A 107 0.87 13.43 7.49
N THR A 108 -0.14 13.41 6.60
CA THR A 108 -1.55 13.19 6.97
C THR A 108 -1.74 11.82 7.60
N MET A 109 -1.15 10.79 6.99
CA MET A 109 -1.26 9.42 7.49
C MET A 109 -0.58 9.25 8.85
N ASN A 110 0.61 9.82 9.03
CA ASN A 110 1.35 9.74 10.28
C ASN A 110 0.62 10.44 11.44
N ASN A 111 -0.08 11.54 11.17
CA ASN A 111 -0.94 12.20 12.16
C ASN A 111 -2.13 11.33 12.62
N ILE A 112 -2.60 10.42 11.76
CA ILE A 112 -3.69 9.50 12.10
C ILE A 112 -3.15 8.28 12.83
N SER A 113 -2.15 7.63 12.25
CA SER A 113 -1.52 6.44 12.81
C SER A 113 -0.15 6.22 12.19
N ARG A 114 0.85 6.02 13.05
CA ARG A 114 2.19 5.62 12.65
C ARG A 114 2.20 4.28 11.89
N ALA A 115 1.34 3.33 12.28
CA ALA A 115 1.20 2.08 11.53
C ALA A 115 0.60 2.29 10.14
N GLY A 116 -0.38 3.20 10.03
CA GLY A 116 -0.91 3.62 8.73
C GLY A 116 0.17 4.22 7.83
N ALA A 117 1.06 5.06 8.39
CA ALA A 117 2.17 5.65 7.65
C ALA A 117 3.16 4.59 7.16
N ASN A 118 3.52 3.63 8.01
CA ASN A 118 4.39 2.52 7.63
C ASN A 118 3.78 1.64 6.52
N LEU A 119 2.47 1.36 6.59
CA LEU A 119 1.75 0.67 5.52
C LEU A 119 1.77 1.48 4.22
N LEU A 120 1.54 2.80 4.30
CA LEU A 120 1.59 3.69 3.15
C LEU A 120 2.97 3.68 2.48
N THR A 121 4.07 3.63 3.26
CA THR A 121 5.43 3.47 2.72
C THR A 121 5.54 2.19 1.90
N TRP A 122 5.01 1.06 2.39
CA TRP A 122 4.98 -0.17 1.61
C TRP A 122 4.18 -0.04 0.32
N VAL A 123 2.96 0.50 0.38
CA VAL A 123 2.14 0.66 -0.82
C VAL A 123 2.83 1.56 -1.85
N ARG A 124 3.49 2.64 -1.41
CA ARG A 124 4.28 3.53 -2.29
C ARG A 124 5.44 2.81 -2.95
N ALA A 125 6.18 1.97 -2.23
CA ALA A 125 7.28 1.20 -2.79
C ALA A 125 6.81 0.21 -3.87
N ILE A 126 5.72 -0.52 -3.59
CA ILE A 126 5.08 -1.44 -4.54
C ILE A 126 4.57 -0.68 -5.78
N TYR A 127 3.94 0.48 -5.59
CA TYR A 127 3.49 1.35 -6.68
C TYR A 127 4.66 1.86 -7.53
N LEU A 128 5.77 2.27 -6.91
CA LEU A 128 6.97 2.73 -7.59
C LEU A 128 7.61 1.61 -8.43
N TYR A 129 7.73 0.41 -7.87
CA TYR A 129 8.20 -0.78 -8.59
C TYR A 129 7.31 -1.08 -9.79
N GLY A 130 5.98 -1.04 -9.60
CA GLY A 130 5.02 -1.25 -10.67
C GLY A 130 5.12 -0.21 -11.79
N GLN A 131 5.41 1.05 -11.47
CA GLN A 131 5.65 2.11 -12.47
C GLN A 131 6.95 1.88 -13.24
N MET A 132 8.05 1.52 -12.55
CA MET A 132 9.33 1.19 -13.19
C MET A 132 9.14 0.03 -14.18
N LYS A 133 8.45 -1.03 -13.76
CA LYS A 133 8.16 -2.20 -14.61
C LYS A 133 7.34 -1.86 -15.86
N GLN A 134 6.52 -0.81 -15.80
CA GLN A 134 5.69 -0.36 -16.92
C GLN A 134 6.37 0.63 -17.84
N GLN A 135 7.58 1.11 -17.52
CA GLN A 135 8.30 1.90 -18.50
C GLN A 135 8.53 1.03 -19.73
N PRO A 136 8.02 1.43 -20.91
CA PRO A 136 8.36 0.72 -22.13
C PRO A 136 9.87 0.80 -22.25
N ALA A 137 10.53 -0.36 -22.36
CA ALA A 137 11.92 -0.42 -22.77
C ALA A 137 12.01 0.38 -24.07
N ALA A 138 12.52 1.60 -23.99
CA ALA A 138 12.71 2.45 -25.16
C ALA A 138 13.65 1.67 -26.10
N HIS A 139 13.07 1.13 -27.17
CA HIS A 139 13.80 0.65 -28.34
C HIS A 139 14.21 1.85 -29.18
#